data_AF-A0A497LUL3-F1
#
_entry.id   AF-A0A497LUL3-F1
#
_cell.length_a   1.000
_cell.length_b   1.000
_cell.length_c   1.000
_cell.angle_alpha   90.00
_cell.angle_beta   90.00
_cell.angle_gamma   90.00
#
_symmetry.space_group_name_H-M   'P 1'
#
loop_
_entity.id
_entity.type
_entity.pdbx_description
1 polymer ?
#
loop_
_entity_poly.entity_id
_entity_poly.type
_entity_poly.pdbx_seq_one_letter_code
_entity_poly.pdbx_strand_id
1 'polypeptide(L)'
;MVVKLMMKYRKAVLKVISNTKEPLETKEVEELVKKSLKGVIRTKLFYRLTMLRAEGLIEGKFVGPGKGVWIWWKKDAFGKKKV
;
A
#
# COMPACT_ATOMS: atom_id res chain seq x y z
N MET A 1 -3.12 18.37 13.49
CA MET A 1 -4.00 17.19 13.30
C MET A 1 -3.73 16.40 12.01
N VAL A 2 -3.59 17.05 10.85
CA VAL A 2 -3.40 16.39 9.54
C VAL A 2 -2.11 15.54 9.47
N VAL A 3 -0.98 16.08 9.94
CA VAL A 3 0.32 15.38 9.95
C VAL A 3 0.26 14.06 10.75
N LYS A 4 -0.42 14.07 11.91
CA LYS A 4 -0.56 12.89 12.78
C LYS A 4 -1.38 11.78 12.10
N LEU A 5 -2.41 12.15 11.33
CA LEU A 5 -3.20 11.20 10.54
C LEU A 5 -2.37 10.61 9.40
N MET A 6 -1.61 11.43 8.66
CA MET A 6 -0.75 10.97 7.57
C MET A 6 0.34 10.00 8.04
N MET A 7 0.87 10.21 9.25
CA MET A 7 1.80 9.28 9.89
C MET A 7 1.15 7.94 10.26
N LYS A 8 -0.13 7.92 10.67
CA LYS A 8 -0.85 6.67 10.99
C LYS A 8 -1.04 5.80 9.75
N TYR A 9 -1.50 6.40 8.64
CA TYR A 9 -1.63 5.68 7.37
C TYR A 9 -0.30 5.12 6.90
N ARG A 10 0.79 5.92 6.98
CA ARG A 10 2.15 5.48 6.63
C ARG A 10 2.53 4.19 7.35
N LYS A 11 2.45 4.21 8.68
CA LYS A 11 2.88 3.09 9.53
C LYS A 11 2.03 1.85 9.26
N ALA A 12 0.70 2.02 9.14
CA ALA A 12 -0.21 0.90 8.91
C ALA A 12 0.01 0.25 7.55
N VAL A 13 0.14 1.04 6.48
CA VAL A 13 0.37 0.53 5.12
C VAL A 13 1.71 -0.19 5.02
N LEU A 14 2.78 0.42 5.51
CA LEU A 14 4.11 -0.22 5.49
C LEU A 14 4.10 -1.52 6.29
N LYS A 15 3.42 -1.56 7.44
CA LYS A 15 3.28 -2.79 8.24
C LYS A 15 2.53 -3.88 7.47
N VAL A 16 1.45 -3.54 6.78
CA VAL A 16 0.68 -4.53 5.99
C VAL A 16 1.55 -5.06 4.85
N ILE A 17 2.07 -4.17 4.00
CA ILE A 17 2.82 -4.57 2.80
C ILE A 17 4.12 -5.30 3.14
N SER A 18 4.82 -4.93 4.21
CA SER A 18 6.08 -5.60 4.60
C SER A 18 5.86 -7.01 5.14
N ASN A 19 4.68 -7.30 5.69
CA ASN A 19 4.35 -8.60 6.28
C ASN A 19 3.70 -9.57 5.28
N THR A 20 3.28 -9.09 4.10
CA THR A 20 2.70 -9.96 3.08
C THR A 20 3.79 -10.50 2.16
N LYS A 21 3.66 -11.79 1.82
CA LYS A 21 4.54 -12.45 0.84
C LYS A 21 4.07 -12.18 -0.58
N GLU A 22 2.77 -12.02 -0.75
CA GLU A 22 2.11 -11.87 -2.04
C GLU A 22 1.76 -10.39 -2.30
N PRO A 23 1.71 -9.98 -3.58
CA PRO A 23 1.17 -8.70 -3.97
C PRO A 23 -0.32 -8.61 -3.62
N LEU A 24 -0.75 -7.43 -3.17
CA LEU A 24 -2.11 -7.18 -2.72
C LEU A 24 -2.82 -6.15 -3.60
N GLU A 25 -4.09 -6.37 -3.86
CA GLU A 25 -4.97 -5.34 -4.39
C GLU A 25 -5.23 -4.24 -3.35
N THR A 26 -5.59 -3.05 -3.85
CA THR A 26 -5.94 -1.91 -2.99
C THR A 26 -7.04 -2.25 -1.97
N LYS A 27 -8.00 -3.10 -2.34
CA LYS A 27 -9.10 -3.51 -1.45
C LYS A 27 -8.59 -4.37 -0.30
N GLU A 28 -7.68 -5.31 -0.59
CA GLU A 28 -7.09 -6.17 0.43
C GLU A 28 -6.22 -5.36 1.41
N VAL A 29 -5.43 -4.40 0.89
CA VAL A 29 -4.69 -3.46 1.75
C VAL A 29 -5.65 -2.67 2.63
N GLU A 30 -6.79 -2.22 2.11
CA GLU A 30 -7.80 -1.49 2.88
C GLU A 30 -8.36 -2.34 4.02
N GLU A 31 -8.74 -3.59 3.75
CA GLU A 31 -9.27 -4.51 4.74
C GLU A 31 -8.24 -4.82 5.84
N LEU A 32 -6.99 -5.06 5.48
CA LEU A 32 -5.91 -5.32 6.43
C LEU A 32 -5.56 -4.08 7.27
N VAL A 33 -5.52 -2.90 6.66
CA VAL A 33 -5.27 -1.65 7.39
C VAL A 33 -6.41 -1.36 8.36
N LYS A 34 -7.67 -1.59 7.98
CA LYS A 34 -8.85 -1.42 8.85
C LYS A 34 -8.81 -2.27 10.12
N LYS A 35 -8.14 -3.43 10.10
CA LYS A 35 -7.94 -4.26 11.31
C LYS A 35 -7.12 -3.54 12.40
N SER A 36 -6.27 -2.58 12.02
CA SER A 36 -5.37 -1.87 12.95
C SER A 36 -5.64 -0.36 13.06
N LEU A 37 -6.34 0.23 12.09
CA LEU A 37 -6.65 1.66 12.04
C LEU A 37 -8.14 1.84 11.74
N LYS A 38 -8.88 2.42 12.69
CA LYS A 38 -10.29 2.78 12.50
C LYS A 38 -10.41 4.06 11.65
N GLY A 39 -11.53 4.22 10.93
CA GLY A 39 -11.83 5.42 10.15
C GLY A 39 -11.03 5.56 8.84
N VAL A 40 -10.60 4.44 8.27
CA VAL A 40 -9.82 4.43 7.02
C VAL A 40 -10.72 4.77 5.84
N ILE A 41 -10.46 5.93 5.22
CA ILE A 41 -11.06 6.34 3.96
C ILE A 41 -10.22 5.81 2.78
N ARG A 42 -10.87 5.10 1.84
CA ARG A 42 -10.22 4.46 0.68
C ARG A 42 -9.40 5.42 -0.18
N THR A 43 -9.91 6.62 -0.46
CA THR A 43 -9.20 7.63 -1.27
C THR A 43 -7.91 8.11 -0.59
N LYS A 44 -7.93 8.31 0.73
CA LYS A 44 -6.74 8.66 1.52
C LYS A 44 -5.73 7.52 1.61
N LEU A 45 -6.21 6.28 1.72
CA LEU A 45 -5.36 5.10 1.68
C LEU A 45 -4.65 4.98 0.33
N PHE A 46 -5.41 5.09 -0.76
CA PHE A 46 -4.89 5.04 -2.11
C PHE A 46 -3.85 6.14 -2.37
N TYR A 47 -4.17 7.38 -1.98
CA TYR A 47 -3.20 8.48 -2.03
C TYR A 47 -1.93 8.18 -1.23
N ARG A 48 -2.05 7.50 -0.08
CA ARG A 48 -0.86 7.14 0.70
C ARG A 48 -0.03 6.06 0.01
N LEU A 49 -0.67 5.07 -0.61
CA LEU A 49 0.01 4.03 -1.39
C LEU A 49 0.79 4.63 -2.57
N THR A 50 0.18 5.54 -3.33
CA THR A 50 0.86 6.22 -4.45
C THR A 50 2.05 7.05 -3.97
N MET A 51 1.92 7.75 -2.83
CA MET A 51 3.04 8.49 -2.23
C MET A 51 4.17 7.57 -1.76
N LEU A 52 3.87 6.46 -1.08
CA LEU A 52 4.90 5.51 -0.64
C LEU A 52 5.62 4.85 -1.83
N ARG A 53 4.92 4.64 -2.94
CA ARG A 53 5.52 4.19 -4.19
C ARG A 53 6.46 5.25 -4.78
N ALA A 54 6.04 6.52 -4.81
CA ALA A 54 6.88 7.62 -5.26
C ALA A 54 8.12 7.84 -4.36
N GLU A 55 7.99 7.59 -3.05
CA GLU A 55 9.09 7.58 -2.08
C GLU A 55 10.02 6.35 -2.23
N GLY A 56 9.69 5.37 -3.10
CA GLY A 56 10.49 4.16 -3.31
C GLY A 56 10.51 3.20 -2.11
N LEU A 57 9.49 3.28 -1.25
CA LEU A 57 9.35 2.43 -0.04
C LEU A 57 8.53 1.16 -0.30
N ILE A 58 7.66 1.20 -1.31
CA ILE A 58 6.89 0.06 -1.79
C ILE A 58 6.87 0.08 -3.31
N GLU A 59 6.49 -1.04 -3.89
CA GLU A 59 6.28 -1.15 -5.33
C GLU A 59 4.79 -1.29 -5.62
N GLY A 60 4.40 -0.94 -6.85
CA GLY A 60 3.03 -1.14 -7.29
C GLY A 60 2.85 -0.92 -8.78
N LYS A 61 1.89 -1.64 -9.35
CA LYS A 61 1.57 -1.61 -10.78
C LYS A 61 0.06 -1.49 -10.99
N PHE A 62 -0.29 -0.67 -11.96
CA PHE A 62 -1.64 -0.58 -12.51
C PHE A 62 -1.83 -1.66 -13.57
N VAL A 63 -2.90 -2.47 -13.47
CA VAL A 63 -3.12 -3.63 -14.33
C VAL A 63 -4.34 -3.53 -15.28
N GLY A 64 -4.95 -2.35 -15.47
CA GLY A 64 -6.12 -2.17 -16.34
C GLY A 64 -7.23 -1.19 -15.86
N PRO A 65 -8.27 -0.94 -16.68
CA PRO A 65 -9.33 0.00 -16.37
C PRO A 65 -10.45 -0.64 -15.53
N GLY A 66 -10.55 -0.31 -14.24
CA GLY A 66 -11.59 -0.82 -13.34
C GLY A 66 -11.45 -0.35 -11.88
N LYS A 67 -12.45 -0.63 -11.03
CA LYS A 67 -12.38 -0.35 -9.57
C LYS A 67 -11.59 -1.45 -8.86
N GLY A 68 -10.29 -1.24 -8.59
CA GLY A 68 -9.46 -2.21 -7.84
C GLY A 68 -8.12 -2.54 -8.47
N VAL A 69 -7.71 -1.82 -9.51
CA VAL A 69 -6.73 -2.31 -10.48
C VAL A 69 -5.26 -1.96 -10.16
N TRP A 70 -4.98 -1.69 -8.90
CA TRP A 70 -3.62 -1.51 -8.42
C TRP A 70 -3.23 -2.66 -7.52
N ILE A 71 -2.10 -3.25 -7.86
CA ILE A 71 -1.43 -4.29 -7.09
C ILE A 71 -0.20 -3.65 -6.42
N TRP A 72 -0.01 -3.94 -5.12
CA TRP A 72 1.02 -3.36 -4.27
C TRP A 72 1.84 -4.45 -3.59
N TRP A 73 3.16 -4.27 -3.51
CA TRP A 73 4.03 -5.25 -2.84
C TRP A 73 5.24 -4.57 -2.19
N LYS A 74 5.91 -5.30 -1.31
CA LYS A 74 7.12 -4.81 -0.64
C LYS A 74 8.22 -4.53 -1.66
N LYS A 75 9.07 -3.55 -1.35
CA LYS A 75 10.27 -3.32 -2.14
C LYS A 75 11.09 -4.61 -2.26
N ASP A 76 11.68 -4.83 -3.43
CA ASP A 76 12.55 -5.96 -3.73
C ASP A 76 11.87 -7.35 -3.61
N ALA A 77 10.54 -7.44 -3.59
CA ALA A 77 9.81 -8.71 -3.42
C ALA A 77 10.19 -9.80 -4.44
N PHE A 78 10.59 -9.41 -5.65
CA PHE A 78 10.88 -10.33 -6.74
C PHE A 78 12.37 -10.52 -7.03
N GLY A 79 13.25 -9.88 -6.25
CA GLY A 79 14.69 -9.87 -6.48
C GLY A 79 15.08 -9.18 -7.80
N LYS A 80 16.29 -8.62 -7.87
CA LYS A 80 16.89 -8.36 -9.18
C LYS A 80 17.27 -9.72 -9.75
N LYS A 81 16.68 -10.11 -10.90
CA LYS A 81 17.25 -11.16 -11.74
C LYS A 81 18.74 -10.82 -11.87
N LYS A 82 19.63 -11.63 -11.28
CA LYS A 82 21.04 -11.60 -11.68
C LYS A 82 21.01 -11.99 -13.16
N VAL A 83 21.32 -11.01 -14.01
CA VAL A 83 21.63 -11.24 -15.43
C VAL A 83 22.87 -12.14 -15.48
#